data_AF-A0A2P5X2C3-F1
#
_entry.id   AF-A0A2P5X2C3-F1
#
_cell.length_a   1.000
_cell.length_b   1.000
_cell.length_c   1.000
_cell.angle_alpha   90.00
_cell.angle_beta   90.00
_cell.angle_gamma   90.00
#
_symmetry.space_group_name_H-M   'P 1'
#
loop_
_entity.id
_entity.type
_entity.pdbx_description
1 polymer ?
#
loop_
_entity_poly.entity_id
_entity_poly.type
_entity_poly.pdbx_seq_one_letter_code
_entity_poly.pdbx_strand_id
1 'polypeptide(L)'
;MEWVIKAEALQLKEDDDIELCCIAYNLETDSGTSVLEMVAAFKKASGKKIPIKLCPRRPGDAIGVYASTEKTQKELGWKAKYGIAEMCRD
;
A
#
# COMPACT_ATOMS: atom_id res chain seq x y z
N MET A 1 15.16 9.72 -8.68
CA MET A 1 14.48 8.42 -8.76
C MET A 1 14.70 7.72 -7.43
N GLU A 2 13.83 7.96 -6.45
CA GLU A 2 13.87 7.33 -5.11
C GLU A 2 12.42 7.21 -4.64
N TRP A 3 11.69 6.18 -5.08
CA TRP A 3 10.26 6.02 -4.74
C TRP A 3 9.87 4.63 -4.23
N VAL A 4 10.82 3.82 -3.80
CA VAL A 4 10.52 2.55 -3.14
C VAL A 4 11.23 2.52 -1.78
N ILE A 5 10.43 2.78 -0.74
CA ILE A 5 10.67 2.52 0.68
C ILE A 5 12.04 3.02 1.20
N LYS A 6 12.07 4.28 1.65
CA LYS A 6 13.04 4.70 2.66
C LYS A 6 12.47 4.31 4.03
N ALA A 7 12.73 3.09 4.46
CA ALA A 7 12.64 2.74 5.87
C ALA A 7 13.99 3.12 6.49
N GLU A 8 14.08 4.34 7.02
CA GLU A 8 15.24 4.72 7.81
C GLU A 8 15.16 3.98 9.15
N ALA A 9 16.13 3.12 9.42
CA ALA A 9 16.32 2.51 10.72
C ALA A 9 16.63 3.63 11.72
N LEU A 10 15.66 3.98 12.57
CA LEU A 10 15.87 4.85 13.71
C LEU A 10 16.92 4.22 14.62
N GLN A 11 17.98 4.96 14.94
CA GLN A 11 19.03 4.55 15.87
C GLN A 11 18.40 4.21 17.23
N LEU A 12 18.28 2.91 17.51
CA LEU A 12 18.01 2.38 18.84
C LEU A 12 19.24 2.65 19.70
N LYS A 13 19.00 3.21 20.90
CA LYS A 13 20.04 3.44 21.90
C LYS A 13 20.63 2.09 22.34
N GLU A 14 21.95 2.03 22.45
CA GLU A 14 22.66 0.91 23.07
C GLU A 14 22.27 0.82 24.54
N ASP A 15 21.40 -0.14 24.86
CA ASP A 15 21.21 -0.69 26.20
C ASP A 15 21.41 -2.21 26.09
N ASP A 16 22.21 -2.76 27.01
CA ASP A 16 22.61 -4.17 27.10
C ASP A 16 21.38 -5.08 27.32
N ASP A 17 20.85 -5.65 26.23
CA ASP A 17 20.16 -6.95 26.08
C ASP A 17 19.37 -6.92 24.75
N ILE A 18 20.09 -6.97 23.62
CA ILE A 18 19.46 -6.92 22.29
C ILE A 18 18.91 -8.31 21.93
N GLU A 19 17.67 -8.58 22.35
CA GLU A 19 16.85 -9.62 21.73
C GLU A 19 16.57 -9.19 20.28
N LEU A 20 17.15 -9.91 19.31
CA LEU A 20 17.02 -9.57 17.88
C LEU A 20 15.59 -9.87 17.41
N CYS A 21 14.69 -8.92 17.63
CA CYS A 21 13.26 -9.04 17.37
C CYS A 21 12.90 -8.35 16.05
N CYS A 22 12.46 -9.13 15.06
CA CYS A 22 11.90 -8.60 13.81
C CYS A 22 10.45 -8.15 14.05
N ILE A 23 10.16 -6.87 13.78
CA ILE A 23 8.82 -6.32 13.93
C ILE A 23 8.17 -6.14 12.56
N ALA A 24 7.00 -6.76 12.37
CA ALA A 24 6.20 -6.59 11.16
C ALA A 24 5.26 -5.37 11.25
N TYR A 25 5.10 -4.68 10.12
CA TYR A 25 4.24 -3.51 9.95
C TYR A 25 3.39 -3.63 8.68
N ASN A 26 2.14 -3.21 8.78
CA ASN A 26 1.25 -3.07 7.64
C ASN A 26 1.45 -1.71 6.99
N LEU A 27 1.57 -1.68 5.66
CA LEU A 27 1.68 -0.45 4.88
C LEU A 27 0.51 -0.39 3.90
N GLU A 28 -0.35 0.62 4.06
CA GLU A 28 -1.49 0.85 3.17
C GLU A 28 -1.80 2.36 3.08
N THR A 29 -2.63 2.74 2.12
CA THR A 29 -3.15 4.08 1.85
C THR A 29 -4.41 4.46 2.65
N ASP A 30 -4.71 3.75 3.75
CA ASP A 30 -5.90 3.88 4.62
C ASP A 30 -7.27 3.70 3.92
N SER A 31 -7.27 3.50 2.60
CA SER A 31 -8.45 3.41 1.76
C SER A 31 -8.23 2.32 0.73
N GLY A 32 -9.04 1.27 0.82
CA GLY A 32 -8.97 0.21 -0.17
C GLY A 32 -9.68 0.60 -1.47
N THR A 33 -9.18 0.06 -2.57
CA THR A 33 -9.64 0.37 -3.92
C THR A 33 -10.17 -0.89 -4.58
N SER A 34 -11.40 -0.83 -5.10
CA SER A 34 -11.96 -1.93 -5.89
C SER A 34 -11.30 -2.04 -7.27
N VAL A 35 -11.45 -3.20 -7.91
CA VAL A 35 -10.94 -3.44 -9.28
C VAL A 35 -11.51 -2.42 -10.27
N LEU A 36 -12.79 -2.06 -10.15
CA LEU A 36 -13.43 -1.13 -11.06
C LEU A 36 -12.97 0.31 -10.86
N GLU A 37 -12.71 0.72 -9.62
CA GLU A 37 -12.14 2.04 -9.30
C GLU A 37 -10.71 2.17 -9.84
N MET A 38 -9.88 1.15 -9.67
CA MET A 38 -8.54 1.08 -10.27
C MET A 38 -8.58 1.25 -11.79
N VAL A 39 -9.46 0.49 -12.47
CA VAL A 39 -9.61 0.60 -13.93
C VAL A 39 -10.13 1.99 -14.34
N ALA A 40 -11.05 2.58 -13.58
CA ALA A 40 -11.54 3.93 -13.85
C ALA A 40 -10.43 4.99 -13.69
N ALA A 41 -9.63 4.91 -12.63
CA ALA A 41 -8.50 5.79 -12.40
C ALA A 41 -7.46 5.67 -13.53
N PHE A 42 -7.15 4.44 -13.96
CA PHE A 42 -6.21 4.21 -15.06
C PHE A 42 -6.74 4.67 -16.41
N LYS A 43 -8.04 4.50 -16.70
CA LYS A 43 -8.68 5.09 -17.90
C LYS A 43 -8.50 6.61 -17.93
N LYS A 44 -8.72 7.26 -16.80
CA LYS A 44 -8.57 8.71 -16.65
C LYS A 44 -7.12 9.15 -16.87
N ALA A 45 -6.17 8.48 -16.23
CA ALA A 45 -4.75 8.83 -16.34
C ALA A 45 -4.18 8.59 -17.74
N SER A 46 -4.54 7.47 -18.37
CA SER A 46 -4.04 7.11 -19.71
C SER A 46 -4.74 7.82 -20.86
N GLY A 47 -5.94 8.40 -20.62
CA GLY A 47 -6.80 8.95 -21.67
C GLY A 47 -7.31 7.90 -22.67
N LYS A 48 -7.12 6.61 -22.41
CA LYS A 48 -7.47 5.50 -23.31
C LYS A 48 -8.74 4.80 -22.88
N LYS A 49 -9.48 4.28 -23.86
CA LYS A 49 -10.54 3.30 -23.60
C LYS A 49 -9.91 1.98 -23.21
N ILE A 50 -10.29 1.45 -22.05
CA ILE A 50 -9.87 0.13 -21.58
C ILE A 50 -11.09 -0.80 -21.60
N PRO A 51 -11.10 -1.82 -22.49
CA PRO A 51 -12.18 -2.80 -22.52
C PRO A 51 -12.14 -3.66 -21.26
N ILE A 52 -13.32 -3.92 -20.67
CA ILE A 52 -13.48 -4.75 -19.47
C ILE A 52 -14.36 -5.93 -19.86
N LYS A 53 -13.95 -7.13 -19.45
CA LYS A 53 -14.77 -8.35 -19.55
C LYS A 53 -14.91 -8.95 -18.16
N LEU A 54 -16.15 -9.11 -17.71
CA LEU A 54 -16.43 -9.82 -16.47
C LEU A 54 -16.21 -11.32 -16.70
N CYS A 55 -15.45 -11.95 -15.81
CA CYS A 55 -15.10 -13.36 -15.84
C CYS A 55 -15.42 -13.99 -14.47
N PRO A 56 -15.53 -15.34 -14.40
CA PRO A 56 -15.67 -16.02 -13.11
C PRO A 56 -14.57 -15.66 -12.12
N ARG A 57 -14.86 -15.73 -10.82
CA ARG A 57 -13.89 -15.48 -9.74
C ARG A 57 -12.72 -16.46 -9.87
N ARG A 58 -11.49 -15.96 -9.71
CA ARG A 58 -10.31 -16.84 -9.63
C ARG A 58 -10.37 -17.61 -8.30
N PRO A 59 -10.19 -18.95 -8.31
CA PRO A 59 -10.15 -19.72 -7.07
C PRO A 59 -9.09 -19.17 -6.11
N GLY A 60 -9.48 -18.95 -4.86
CA GLY A 60 -8.60 -18.41 -3.81
C GLY A 60 -8.64 -16.90 -3.64
N ASP A 61 -9.25 -16.12 -4.55
CA ASP A 61 -9.43 -14.68 -4.34
C ASP A 61 -10.26 -14.42 -3.08
N ALA A 62 -9.90 -13.41 -2.29
CA ALA A 62 -10.73 -12.89 -1.19
C ALA A 62 -11.76 -11.86 -1.70
N ILE A 63 -12.81 -11.56 -0.92
CA ILE A 63 -13.80 -10.53 -1.29
C ILE A 63 -13.19 -9.13 -1.17
N GLY A 64 -12.33 -8.93 -0.16
CA GLY A 64 -11.57 -7.71 0.08
C GLY A 64 -10.49 -7.99 1.12
N VAL A 65 -9.37 -7.28 1.00
CA VAL A 65 -8.25 -7.33 1.95
C VAL A 65 -7.85 -5.89 2.20
N TYR A 66 -7.86 -5.51 3.47
CA TYR A 66 -7.47 -4.19 3.95
C TYR A 66 -6.59 -4.39 5.18
N ALA A 67 -5.72 -3.45 5.46
CA ALA A 67 -4.71 -3.50 6.50
C ALA A 67 -4.86 -2.30 7.44
N SER A 68 -4.90 -2.57 8.75
CA SER A 68 -4.78 -1.47 9.72
C SER A 68 -3.35 -0.94 9.70
N THR A 69 -3.20 0.36 9.47
CA THR A 69 -1.94 1.10 9.47
C THR A 69 -1.66 1.80 10.80
N GLU A 70 -2.53 1.62 11.81
CA GLU A 70 -2.45 2.31 13.11
C GLU A 70 -1.08 2.12 13.77
N LYS A 71 -0.56 0.88 13.78
CA LYS A 71 0.75 0.55 14.34
C LYS A 71 1.88 1.33 13.65
N THR A 72 1.85 1.35 12.32
CA THR A 72 2.83 2.04 11.49
C THR A 72 2.78 3.56 11.69
N GLN A 73 1.58 4.14 11.76
CA GLN A 73 1.40 5.57 12.01
C GLN A 73 1.90 5.96 13.41
N LYS A 74 1.57 5.15 14.42
CA LYS A 74 1.93 5.43 15.82
C LYS A 74 3.42 5.26 16.10
N GLU A 75 4.02 4.19 15.61
CA GLU A 75 5.41 3.83 15.96
C GLU A 75 6.44 4.42 14.99
N LEU A 76 6.10 4.53 13.70
CA LEU A 76 7.04 5.01 12.67
C LEU A 76 6.72 6.43 12.19
N GLY A 77 5.59 7.02 12.59
CA GLY A 77 5.12 8.29 12.04
C GLY A 77 4.86 8.22 10.53
N TRP A 78 4.81 7.02 9.96
CA TRP A 78 4.72 6.82 8.52
C TRP A 78 3.26 6.81 8.08
N LYS A 79 3.00 7.48 6.96
CA LYS A 79 1.71 7.47 6.28
C LYS A 79 1.93 7.52 4.77
N ALA A 80 1.14 6.76 4.02
CA ALA A 80 1.16 6.83 2.57
C ALA A 80 0.77 8.24 2.09
N LYS A 81 1.53 8.76 1.13
CA LYS A 81 1.37 10.14 0.62
C LYS A 81 0.61 10.22 -0.70
N TYR A 82 0.43 9.08 -1.37
CA TYR A 82 -0.10 8.99 -2.72
C TYR A 82 -1.29 8.06 -2.74
N GLY A 83 -2.33 8.46 -3.48
CA GLY A 83 -3.51 7.65 -3.71
C GLY A 83 -3.50 7.02 -5.10
N ILE A 84 -4.65 6.44 -5.45
CA ILE A 84 -4.85 5.74 -6.72
C ILE A 84 -4.61 6.62 -7.95
N ALA A 85 -4.89 7.92 -7.85
CA ALA A 85 -4.73 8.86 -8.96
C ALA A 85 -3.26 9.11 -9.27
N GLU A 86 -2.42 9.31 -8.25
CA GLU A 86 -0.98 9.46 -8.42
C GLU A 86 -0.35 8.14 -8.89
N MET A 87 -0.79 7.00 -8.34
CA MET A 87 -0.34 5.68 -8.79
C MET A 87 -0.64 5.40 -10.26
N CYS A 88 -1.78 5.86 -10.79
CA CYS A 88 -2.15 5.61 -12.18
C CYS A 88 -1.51 6.60 -13.17
N ARG A 89 -1.02 7.75 -12.69
CA ARG A 89 -0.45 8.82 -13.52
C ARG A 89 1.01 8.57 -13.87
N ASP A 90 1.78 8.10 -12.89
CA ASP A 90 3.24 7.91 -12.99
C ASP A 90 3.60 6.55 -13.63
#